data_AF-A0A923X9U9-F1
#
_entry.id   AF-A0A923X9U9-F1
#
_cell.length_a   1.000
_cell.length_b   1.000
_cell.length_c   1.000
_cell.angle_alpha   90.00
_cell.angle_beta   90.00
_cell.angle_gamma   90.00
#
_symmetry.space_group_name_H-M   'P 1'
#
loop_
_entity.id
_entity.type
_entity.pdbx_description
1 polymer ?
#
loop_
_entity_poly.entity_id
_entity_poly.type
_entity_poly.pdbx_seq_one_letter_code
_entity_poly.pdbx_strand_id
1 'polypeptide(L)'
;TRKIFEYRIDKHDFKLLCAGRVWADAGGFSPTIGIIGAVLGLIHVMGNLTDTSKLGTGIAVAFVATVYGVGFANLIFIPISNKIKKNIFELTRYKKMILEGGLLVSSGLTPYLIEQKLTSYMNSNVSDNVRK
;
A
#
# COMPACT_ATOMS: atom_id res chain seq x y z
N THR A 1 2.27 32.66 -0.03
CA THR A 1 1.44 31.94 0.97
C THR A 1 1.00 30.56 0.49
N ARG A 2 0.29 30.41 -0.65
CA ARG A 2 -0.13 29.11 -1.23
C ARG A 2 0.99 28.06 -1.35
N LYS A 3 2.08 28.38 -2.04
CA LYS A 3 3.21 27.45 -2.30
C LYS A 3 3.80 26.84 -1.02
N ILE A 4 3.80 27.59 0.09
CA ILE A 4 4.33 27.12 1.38
C ILE A 4 3.42 26.04 1.97
N PHE A 5 2.09 26.23 1.88
CA PHE A 5 1.12 25.23 2.34
C PHE A 5 1.11 23.99 1.44
N GLU A 6 1.18 24.15 0.13
CA GLU A 6 1.31 23.03 -0.81
C GLU A 6 2.56 22.20 -0.51
N TYR A 7 3.71 22.86 -0.32
CA TYR A 7 4.95 22.20 0.07
C TYR A 7 4.81 21.43 1.39
N ARG A 8 4.09 21.97 2.39
CA ARG A 8 3.84 21.28 3.66
C ARG A 8 2.98 20.04 3.48
N ILE A 9 1.94 20.10 2.65
CA ILE A 9 1.07 18.96 2.33
C ILE A 9 1.91 17.88 1.64
N ASP A 10 2.66 18.23 0.61
CA ASP A 10 3.50 17.29 -0.15
C ASP A 10 4.57 16.64 0.74
N LYS A 11 5.24 17.41 1.59
CA LYS A 11 6.24 16.86 2.53
C LYS A 11 5.61 15.88 3.51
N HIS A 12 4.41 16.16 3.99
CA HIS A 12 3.70 15.27 4.90
C HIS A 12 3.27 13.98 4.19
N ASP A 13 2.71 14.11 2.99
CA ASP A 13 2.20 12.99 2.23
C ASP A 13 3.34 12.10 1.74
N PHE A 14 4.47 12.68 1.35
CA PHE A 14 5.69 11.95 1.04
C PHE A 14 6.13 11.06 2.21
N LYS A 15 6.14 11.57 3.44
CA LYS A 15 6.49 10.78 4.63
C LYS A 15 5.53 9.59 4.83
N LEU A 16 4.24 9.80 4.67
CA LEU A 16 3.25 8.73 4.79
C LEU A 16 3.40 7.70 3.66
N LEU A 17 3.67 8.14 2.44
CA LEU A 17 3.91 7.26 1.29
C LEU A 17 5.16 6.41 1.48
N CYS A 18 6.24 6.99 2.01
CA CYS A 18 7.44 6.23 2.39
C CYS A 18 7.12 5.12 3.39
N ALA A 19 6.31 5.40 4.42
CA ALA A 19 5.88 4.39 5.39
C ALA A 19 5.04 3.27 4.73
N GLY A 20 4.13 3.62 3.82
CA GLY A 20 3.36 2.64 3.04
C GLY A 20 4.20 1.85 2.03
N ARG A 21 5.27 2.44 1.49
CA ARG A 21 6.16 1.81 0.51
C ARG A 21 6.87 0.60 1.08
N VAL A 22 7.29 0.65 2.35
CA VAL A 22 7.91 -0.50 3.04
C VAL A 22 7.04 -1.75 2.96
N TRP A 23 5.71 -1.61 3.05
CA TRP A 23 4.77 -2.73 2.91
C TRP A 23 4.64 -3.24 1.48
N ALA A 24 4.75 -2.35 0.49
CA ALA A 24 4.79 -2.76 -0.92
C ALA A 24 6.05 -3.59 -1.20
N ASP A 25 7.19 -3.09 -0.73
CA ASP A 25 8.50 -3.70 -0.93
C ASP A 25 8.57 -5.05 -0.19
N ALA A 26 8.06 -5.11 1.06
CA ALA A 26 7.93 -6.36 1.81
C ALA A 26 7.08 -7.41 1.08
N GLY A 27 5.99 -6.99 0.43
CA GLY A 27 5.18 -7.87 -0.43
C GLY A 27 5.94 -8.36 -1.66
N GLY A 28 6.80 -7.53 -2.26
CA GLY A 28 7.66 -7.90 -3.38
C GLY A 28 8.77 -8.89 -3.00
N PHE A 29 9.31 -8.78 -1.78
CA PHE A 29 10.36 -9.69 -1.26
C PHE A 29 9.81 -10.95 -0.57
N SER A 30 8.55 -10.97 -0.15
CA SER A 30 7.95 -12.14 0.54
C SER A 30 8.03 -13.46 -0.27
N PRO A 31 7.80 -13.48 -1.61
CA PRO A 31 7.96 -14.69 -2.41
C PRO A 31 9.41 -15.19 -2.47
N THR A 32 10.40 -14.30 -2.43
CA THR A 32 11.81 -14.71 -2.51
C THR A 32 12.25 -15.45 -1.24
N ILE A 33 11.70 -15.10 -0.08
CA ILE A 33 11.88 -15.86 1.17
C ILE A 33 11.32 -17.29 1.02
N GLY A 34 10.18 -17.45 0.34
CA GLY A 34 9.62 -18.77 0.04
C GLY A 34 10.52 -19.61 -0.86
N ILE A 35 11.17 -19.00 -1.85
CA ILE A 35 12.16 -19.66 -2.72
C ILE A 35 13.38 -20.11 -1.91
N ILE A 36 13.89 -19.26 -1.00
CA ILE A 36 15.00 -19.63 -0.11
C ILE A 36 14.62 -20.84 0.76
N GLY A 37 13.41 -20.85 1.33
CA GLY A 37 12.91 -21.99 2.09
C GLY A 37 12.78 -23.28 1.27
N ALA A 38 12.38 -23.17 0.00
CA ALA A 38 12.35 -24.30 -0.92
C ALA A 38 13.74 -24.89 -1.17
N VAL A 39 14.72 -24.02 -1.41
CA VAL A 39 16.12 -24.44 -1.62
C VAL A 39 16.67 -25.11 -0.36
N LEU A 40 16.41 -24.56 0.82
CA LEU A 40 16.82 -25.19 2.09
C LEU A 40 16.17 -26.57 2.29
N GLY A 41 14.88 -26.72 1.95
CA GLY A 41 14.18 -28.00 2.01
C GLY A 41 14.81 -29.04 1.09
N LEU A 42 15.20 -28.66 -0.13
CA LEU A 42 15.87 -29.55 -1.08
C LEU A 42 17.30 -29.90 -0.65
N ILE A 43 18.07 -28.96 -0.09
CA ILE A 43 19.40 -29.24 0.47
C ILE A 43 19.31 -30.30 1.58
N HIS A 44 18.31 -30.20 2.45
CA HIS A 44 18.09 -31.17 3.52
C HIS A 44 17.80 -32.58 2.98
N VAL A 45 17.06 -32.68 1.88
CA VAL A 45 16.76 -33.95 1.19
C VAL A 45 18.02 -34.55 0.58
N MET A 46 18.86 -33.75 -0.07
CA MET A 46 20.10 -34.23 -0.70
C MET A 46 21.12 -34.75 0.33
N GLY A 47 21.10 -34.24 1.56
CA GLY A 47 21.98 -34.72 2.64
C GLY A 47 21.60 -36.09 3.22
N ASN A 48 20.38 -36.59 3.00
CA ASN A 48 19.85 -37.81 3.61
C ASN A 48 19.16 -38.73 2.57
N LEU A 49 19.84 -38.99 1.45
CA LEU A 49 19.32 -39.80 0.33
C LEU A 49 19.05 -41.27 0.69
N THR A 50 19.56 -41.76 1.82
CA THR A 50 19.42 -43.16 2.25
C THR A 50 18.10 -43.48 2.94
N ASP A 51 17.38 -42.47 3.46
CA ASP A 51 16.09 -42.64 4.14
C ASP A 51 14.94 -42.08 3.26
N THR A 52 14.23 -42.96 2.56
CA THR A 52 13.07 -42.59 1.72
C THR A 52 11.94 -41.92 2.52
N SER A 53 11.81 -42.22 3.82
CA SER A 53 10.84 -41.56 4.72
C SER A 53 11.15 -40.07 4.94
N LYS A 54 12.43 -39.68 5.01
CA LYS A 54 12.85 -38.28 5.21
C LYS A 54 12.78 -37.45 3.93
N LEU A 55 12.83 -38.12 2.78
CA LEU A 55 12.72 -37.50 1.47
C LEU A 55 11.38 -36.75 1.29
N GLY A 56 10.27 -37.41 1.67
CA GLY A 56 8.94 -36.83 1.58
C GLY A 56 8.76 -35.60 2.49
N THR A 57 9.31 -35.66 3.70
CA THR A 57 9.24 -34.54 4.66
C THR A 57 9.97 -33.29 4.16
N GLY A 58 11.18 -33.43 3.60
CA GLY A 58 11.94 -32.27 3.11
C GLY A 58 11.31 -31.61 1.88
N ILE A 59 10.69 -32.38 0.99
CA ILE A 59 9.92 -31.85 -0.16
C ILE A 59 8.64 -31.15 0.33
N ALA A 60 7.93 -31.72 1.31
CA ALA A 60 6.74 -31.10 1.88
C ALA A 60 7.05 -29.72 2.50
N VAL A 61 8.17 -29.61 3.24
CA VAL A 61 8.63 -28.33 3.81
C VAL A 61 8.93 -27.31 2.72
N ALA A 62 9.53 -27.71 1.61
CA ALA A 62 9.81 -26.82 0.48
C ALA A 62 8.53 -26.23 -0.13
N PHE A 63 7.48 -27.06 -0.32
CA PHE A 63 6.19 -26.60 -0.82
C PHE A 63 5.47 -25.69 0.18
N VAL A 64 5.49 -26.04 1.46
CA VAL A 64 4.88 -25.20 2.51
C VAL A 64 5.57 -23.84 2.59
N ALA A 65 6.90 -23.78 2.47
CA ALA A 65 7.65 -22.52 2.46
C ALA A 65 7.26 -21.62 1.26
N THR A 66 7.08 -22.18 0.07
CA THR A 66 6.65 -21.42 -1.13
C THR A 66 5.23 -20.91 -1.01
N VAL A 67 4.31 -21.75 -0.51
CA VAL A 67 2.92 -21.36 -0.26
C VAL A 67 2.85 -20.21 0.76
N TYR A 68 3.62 -20.29 1.84
CA TYR A 68 3.67 -19.18 2.80
C TYR A 68 4.28 -17.92 2.20
N GLY A 69 5.40 -18.01 1.48
CA GLY A 69 6.03 -16.84 0.86
C GLY A 69 5.11 -16.08 -0.10
N VAL A 70 4.45 -16.80 -1.02
CA VAL A 70 3.51 -16.23 -1.99
C VAL A 70 2.18 -15.84 -1.34
N GLY A 71 1.71 -16.62 -0.37
CA GLY A 71 0.49 -16.38 0.38
C GLY A 71 0.58 -15.08 1.19
N PHE A 72 1.66 -14.90 1.96
CA PHE A 72 1.88 -13.67 2.73
C PHE A 72 2.03 -12.44 1.84
N ALA A 73 2.68 -12.57 0.67
CA ALA A 73 2.79 -11.50 -0.32
C ALA A 73 1.43 -10.98 -0.76
N ASN A 74 0.59 -11.90 -1.26
CA ASN A 74 -0.66 -11.55 -1.93
C ASN A 74 -1.83 -11.31 -0.97
N LEU A 75 -1.89 -12.02 0.16
CA LEU A 75 -3.02 -11.94 1.09
C LEU A 75 -2.83 -10.87 2.16
N ILE A 76 -1.58 -10.50 2.49
CA ILE A 76 -1.31 -9.59 3.62
C ILE A 76 -0.61 -8.33 3.14
N PHE A 77 0.60 -8.44 2.60
CA PHE A 77 1.45 -7.26 2.36
C PHE A 77 0.90 -6.33 1.27
N ILE A 78 0.49 -6.87 0.12
CA ILE A 78 -0.10 -6.09 -0.98
C ILE A 78 -1.41 -5.38 -0.57
N PRO A 79 -2.41 -6.05 0.03
CA PRO A 79 -3.65 -5.37 0.41
C PRO A 79 -3.43 -4.31 1.51
N ILE A 80 -2.52 -4.55 2.46
CA ILE A 80 -2.15 -3.54 3.47
C ILE A 80 -1.53 -2.32 2.80
N SER A 81 -0.57 -2.52 1.89
CA SER A 81 0.06 -1.43 1.13
C SER A 81 -0.96 -0.60 0.35
N ASN A 82 -1.89 -1.26 -0.36
CA ASN A 82 -2.95 -0.59 -1.11
C ASN A 82 -3.91 0.18 -0.20
N LYS A 83 -4.25 -0.38 0.97
CA LYS A 83 -5.12 0.29 1.94
C LYS A 83 -4.47 1.55 2.52
N ILE A 84 -3.18 1.50 2.84
CA ILE A 84 -2.42 2.66 3.31
C ILE A 84 -2.40 3.75 2.23
N LYS A 85 -2.10 3.40 0.97
CA LYS A 85 -2.12 4.35 -0.15
C LYS A 85 -3.49 5.00 -0.34
N LYS A 86 -4.57 4.23 -0.26
CA LYS A 86 -5.93 4.76 -0.35
C LYS A 86 -6.23 5.76 0.77
N ASN A 87 -5.87 5.44 2.01
CA ASN A 87 -6.08 6.34 3.15
C ASN A 87 -5.27 7.64 3.00
N ILE A 88 -4.03 7.56 2.50
CA ILE A 88 -3.19 8.73 2.23
C ILE A 88 -3.86 9.61 1.16
N PHE A 89 -4.34 9.00 0.09
CA PHE A 89 -5.02 9.73 -1.00
C PHE A 89 -6.23 10.53 -0.51
N GLU A 90 -7.10 9.91 0.29
CA GLU A 90 -8.26 10.59 0.89
C GLU A 90 -7.82 11.73 1.82
N LEU A 91 -6.78 11.51 2.63
CA LEU A 91 -6.25 12.54 3.53
C LEU A 91 -5.64 13.73 2.76
N THR A 92 -4.85 13.46 1.72
CA THR A 92 -4.28 14.48 0.83
C THR A 92 -5.39 15.32 0.21
N ARG A 93 -6.44 14.66 -0.29
CA ARG A 93 -7.59 15.34 -0.90
C ARG A 93 -8.32 16.24 0.10
N TYR A 94 -8.56 15.76 1.32
CA TYR A 94 -9.18 16.56 2.38
C TYR A 94 -8.34 17.80 2.72
N LYS A 95 -7.01 17.65 2.84
CA LYS A 95 -6.10 18.79 3.07
C LYS A 95 -6.10 19.79 1.92
N LYS A 96 -6.13 19.32 0.67
CA LYS A 96 -6.21 20.18 -0.52
C LYS A 96 -7.52 20.97 -0.57
N MET A 97 -8.63 20.34 -0.19
CA MET A 97 -9.93 21.00 -0.07
C MET A 97 -9.90 22.13 0.96
N ILE A 98 -9.34 21.89 2.16
CA ILE A 98 -9.20 22.92 3.20
C ILE A 98 -8.30 24.06 2.72
N LEU A 99 -7.18 23.74 2.07
CA LEU A 99 -6.27 24.75 1.55
C LEU A 99 -6.96 25.66 0.54
N GLU A 100 -7.70 25.10 -0.41
CA GLU A 100 -8.43 25.93 -1.38
C GLU A 100 -9.57 26.71 -0.73
N GLY A 101 -10.31 26.13 0.21
CA GLY A 101 -11.30 26.87 1.00
C GLY A 101 -10.69 28.11 1.69
N GLY A 102 -9.55 27.94 2.36
CA GLY A 102 -8.85 29.05 3.01
C GLY A 102 -8.33 30.11 2.03
N LEU A 103 -7.86 29.70 0.84
CA LEU A 103 -7.41 30.62 -0.20
C LEU A 103 -8.58 31.42 -0.78
N LEU A 104 -9.73 30.80 -1.00
CA LEU A 104 -10.93 31.45 -1.53
C LEU A 104 -11.49 32.47 -0.52
N VAL A 105 -11.49 32.15 0.77
CA VAL A 105 -11.86 33.09 1.85
C VAL A 105 -10.89 34.28 1.91
N SER A 106 -9.58 34.02 1.86
CA SER A 106 -8.57 35.08 1.83
C SER A 106 -8.65 35.97 0.58
N SER A 107 -9.24 35.47 -0.51
CA SER A 107 -9.43 36.20 -1.76
C SER A 107 -10.72 37.04 -1.78
N GLY A 108 -11.55 36.96 -0.73
CA GLY A 108 -12.78 37.75 -0.61
C GLY A 108 -13.91 37.32 -1.54
N LEU A 109 -13.95 36.05 -1.97
CA LEU A 109 -15.02 35.54 -2.83
C LEU A 109 -16.35 35.38 -2.09
N THR A 110 -17.45 35.56 -2.82
CA THR A 110 -18.81 35.34 -2.29
C THR A 110 -18.97 33.90 -1.79
N PRO A 111 -19.58 33.66 -0.61
CA PRO A 111 -19.72 32.33 -0.02
C PRO A 111 -20.31 31.26 -0.97
N TYR A 112 -21.24 31.66 -1.84
CA TYR A 112 -21.85 30.79 -2.85
C TYR A 112 -20.84 30.18 -3.83
N LEU A 113 -19.89 30.98 -4.32
CA LEU A 113 -18.84 30.50 -5.24
C LEU A 113 -17.84 29.57 -4.54
N ILE A 114 -17.59 29.81 -3.25
CA ILE A 114 -16.73 28.96 -2.42
C ILE A 114 -17.39 27.59 -2.24
N GLU A 115 -18.68 27.56 -1.91
CA GLU A 115 -19.45 26.33 -1.77
C GLU A 115 -19.50 25.52 -3.06
N GLN A 116 -19.74 26.17 -4.20
CA GLN A 116 -19.75 25.49 -5.51
C GLN A 116 -18.40 24.83 -5.83
N LYS A 117 -17.28 25.51 -5.51
CA LYS A 117 -15.93 24.97 -5.73
C LYS A 117 -15.60 23.82 -4.77
N LEU A 118 -15.98 23.94 -3.50
CA LEU A 118 -15.78 22.90 -2.48
C LEU A 118 -16.67 21.66 -2.74
N THR A 119 -17.88 21.86 -3.25
CA THR A 119 -18.80 20.77 -3.61
C THR A 119 -18.20 19.89 -4.71
N SER A 120 -17.41 20.45 -5.64
CA SER A 120 -16.65 19.66 -6.62
C SER A 120 -15.64 18.71 -5.97
N TYR A 121 -14.97 19.14 -4.88
CA TYR A 121 -14.05 18.29 -4.11
C TYR A 121 -14.76 17.19 -3.31
N MET A 122 -16.05 17.35 -2.99
CA MET A 122 -16.87 16.31 -2.37
C MET A 122 -17.41 15.33 -3.41
N ASN A 123 -17.95 15.83 -4.52
CA ASN A 123 -18.59 15.01 -5.55
C ASN A 123 -17.64 14.09 -6.31
N SER A 124 -16.34 14.38 -6.37
CA SER A 124 -15.34 13.43 -6.87
C SER A 124 -15.27 12.10 -6.08
N ASN A 125 -15.95 11.97 -4.92
CA ASN A 125 -16.11 10.69 -4.22
C ASN A 125 -17.31 9.87 -4.72
N VAL A 126 -18.31 10.53 -5.28
CA VAL A 126 -19.55 9.87 -5.75
C VAL A 126 -19.31 9.22 -7.11
N SER A 127 -18.52 9.84 -8.00
CA SER A 127 -18.23 9.29 -9.33
C SER A 127 -17.40 7.99 -9.30
N ASP A 128 -16.56 7.77 -8.29
CA ASP A 128 -15.76 6.55 -8.14
C ASP A 128 -16.52 5.40 -7.45
N ASN A 129 -17.63 5.70 -6.76
CA ASN A 129 -18.46 4.68 -6.10
C ASN A 129 -19.69 4.25 -6.94
N VAL A 130 -19.99 4.95 -8.03
CA VAL A 130 -21.06 4.60 -8.99
C VAL A 130 -20.55 3.70 -10.12
N ARG A 131 -19.22 3.48 -10.22
CA ARG A 131 -18.58 2.59 -11.23
C ARG A 131 -18.06 1.26 -10.68
N LYS A 132 -18.35 0.93 -9.42
CA LYS A 132 -18.10 -0.40 -8.84
C LYS A 132 -19.41 -1.15 -8.64
#